data_AF-A0AAD2MJN8-F1
#
_entry.id   AF-A0AAD2MJN8-F1
#
_cell.length_a   1.000
_cell.length_b   1.000
_cell.length_c   1.000
_cell.angle_alpha   90.00
_cell.angle_beta   90.00
_cell.angle_gamma   90.00
#
_symmetry.space_group_name_H-M   'P 1'
#
loop_
_entity.id
_entity.type
_entity.pdbx_description
1 polymer ?
#
loop_
_entity_poly.entity_id
_entity_poly.type
_entity_poly.pdbx_seq_one_letter_code
_entity_poly.pdbx_strand_id
1 'polypeptide(L)'
;MTRPGIILSSSFVSSTDEKFNKYIEYLDRDEATRNKAFEKYNIVSYTEFNDYMENPEKSTGLFTATDDYVDEEMVNKMKNLFAEAQKNQSTLWQDVFSFDNEFLIEEGLLDKHTGNLDEKKIQQAIRVAMEDKFVKEDLTGQGVWTASIHYNTDNIHVHVASVEMENTKERVFREVKTFNKNTQSYEGTGKFDWQSKGRIKQKTLDSMKSKFANTLIDRNVSLAKIHELSRTHLIKNTVNLSLEDQNLCRMYNDLLRTLPDNKKIWQYNRKEMEPFR
;
A
#
# COMPACT_ATOMS: atom_id res chain seq x y z
N MET A 1 0.87 21.17 -13.91
CA MET A 1 0.33 20.01 -13.19
C MET A 1 1.14 19.84 -11.92
N THR A 2 0.49 19.69 -10.78
CA THR A 2 1.17 19.34 -9.51
C THR A 2 1.57 17.87 -9.56
N ARG A 3 2.83 17.56 -9.23
CA ARG A 3 3.31 16.18 -9.13
C ARG A 3 2.84 15.57 -7.80
N PRO A 4 2.41 14.30 -7.76
CA PRO A 4 1.98 13.67 -6.52
C PRO A 4 3.20 13.41 -5.62
N GLY A 5 3.14 13.83 -4.35
CA GLY A 5 4.23 13.61 -3.40
C GLY A 5 4.47 12.14 -3.02
N ILE A 6 3.43 11.30 -3.11
CA ILE A 6 3.50 9.85 -2.83
C ILE A 6 2.70 9.09 -3.89
N ILE A 7 3.30 8.03 -4.45
CA ILE A 7 2.66 7.08 -5.35
C ILE A 7 2.74 5.68 -4.73
N LEU A 8 1.64 4.93 -4.81
CA LEU A 8 1.60 3.50 -4.48
C LEU A 8 1.21 2.75 -5.75
N SER A 9 2.08 1.83 -6.17
CA SER A 9 1.80 0.86 -7.23
C SER A 9 1.79 -0.55 -6.64
N SER A 10 0.93 -1.42 -7.18
CA SER A 10 0.82 -2.80 -6.72
C SER A 10 0.70 -3.74 -7.91
N SER A 11 1.43 -4.83 -7.85
CA SER A 11 1.43 -5.91 -8.84
C SER A 11 1.52 -7.26 -8.14
N PHE A 12 1.38 -8.33 -8.91
CA PHE A 12 1.42 -9.67 -8.34
C PHE A 12 1.97 -10.69 -9.33
N VAL A 13 2.51 -11.77 -8.77
CA VAL A 13 3.15 -12.88 -9.46
C VAL A 13 2.49 -14.19 -8.99
N SER A 14 2.16 -15.07 -9.95
CA SER A 14 1.60 -16.40 -9.65
C SER A 14 2.68 -17.30 -9.04
N SER A 15 2.30 -18.25 -8.20
CA SER A 15 3.19 -19.28 -7.65
C SER A 15 3.94 -20.09 -8.71
N THR A 16 3.32 -20.26 -9.88
CA THR A 16 3.89 -21.01 -11.01
C THR A 16 4.73 -20.18 -11.97
N ASP A 17 4.83 -18.86 -11.74
CA ASP A 17 5.70 -17.97 -12.51
C ASP A 17 7.13 -18.02 -11.94
N GLU A 18 8.12 -18.19 -12.82
CA GLU A 18 9.54 -18.22 -12.46
C GLU A 18 10.00 -16.97 -11.69
N LYS A 19 9.30 -15.84 -11.87
CA LYS A 19 9.58 -14.60 -11.12
C LYS A 19 9.45 -14.78 -9.61
N PHE A 20 8.59 -15.67 -9.13
CA PHE A 20 8.48 -15.95 -7.70
C PHE A 20 9.75 -16.67 -7.21
N ASN A 21 10.20 -17.72 -7.91
CA ASN A 21 11.47 -18.40 -7.58
C ASN A 21 12.65 -17.42 -7.57
N LYS A 22 12.73 -16.53 -8.56
CA LYS A 22 13.80 -15.52 -8.62
C LYS A 22 13.82 -14.60 -7.39
N TYR A 23 12.66 -14.28 -6.84
CA TYR A 23 12.57 -13.52 -5.60
C TYR A 23 13.11 -14.30 -4.39
N ILE A 24 12.79 -15.59 -4.29
CA ILE A 24 13.32 -16.47 -3.22
C ILE A 24 14.83 -16.63 -3.36
N GLU A 25 15.33 -16.82 -4.58
CA GLU A 25 16.77 -16.87 -4.88
C GLU A 25 17.47 -15.55 -4.54
N TYR A 26 16.81 -14.40 -4.75
CA TYR A 26 17.34 -13.11 -4.34
C TYR A 26 17.55 -13.03 -2.81
N LEU A 27 16.60 -13.53 -2.02
CA LEU A 27 16.77 -13.62 -0.55
C LEU A 27 17.95 -14.51 -0.17
N ASP A 28 18.22 -15.59 -0.92
CA ASP A 28 19.26 -16.60 -0.66
C ASP A 28 20.70 -16.15 -0.93
N ARG A 29 20.89 -15.04 -1.64
CA ARG A 29 22.24 -14.54 -1.94
C ARG A 29 22.89 -14.03 -0.64
N ASP A 30 24.13 -14.40 -0.38
CA ASP A 30 24.89 -13.77 0.71
C ASP A 30 25.03 -12.26 0.44
N GLU A 31 25.13 -11.45 1.50
CA GLU A 31 25.13 -9.99 1.38
C GLU A 31 26.22 -9.46 0.44
N ALA A 32 27.37 -10.14 0.36
CA ALA A 32 28.50 -9.76 -0.50
C ALA A 32 28.37 -10.27 -1.96
N THR A 33 27.56 -11.29 -2.21
CA THR A 33 27.29 -11.88 -3.54
C THR A 33 26.03 -11.30 -4.17
N ARG A 34 25.09 -10.76 -3.37
CA ARG A 34 24.14 -9.72 -3.84
C ARG A 34 24.88 -8.58 -4.53
N ASN A 35 26.12 -8.31 -4.13
CA ASN A 35 26.93 -7.19 -4.62
C ASN A 35 27.75 -7.51 -5.88
N LYS A 36 27.88 -8.79 -6.30
CA LYS A 36 28.85 -9.21 -7.33
C LYS A 36 28.28 -9.97 -8.54
N ALA A 37 27.03 -10.47 -8.49
CA ALA A 37 26.46 -11.34 -9.53
C ALA A 37 25.58 -10.59 -10.57
N PHE A 38 26.13 -9.53 -11.18
CA PHE A 38 25.36 -8.46 -11.85
C PHE A 38 25.03 -8.65 -13.35
N GLU A 39 25.85 -9.30 -14.18
CA GLU A 39 25.74 -9.05 -15.63
C GLU A 39 24.85 -10.00 -16.47
N LYS A 40 24.38 -11.15 -15.96
CA LYS A 40 24.14 -12.29 -16.87
C LYS A 40 22.71 -12.53 -17.40
N TYR A 41 21.61 -12.04 -16.80
CA TYR A 41 20.27 -12.46 -17.25
C TYR A 41 19.18 -11.40 -17.13
N ASN A 42 18.91 -10.68 -18.23
CA ASN A 42 18.03 -9.52 -18.27
C ASN A 42 16.73 -9.78 -19.06
N ILE A 43 15.55 -9.96 -18.41
CA ILE A 43 14.22 -10.00 -19.08
C ILE A 43 13.09 -9.18 -18.34
N VAL A 44 13.02 -7.85 -18.58
CA VAL A 44 11.88 -6.89 -18.51
C VAL A 44 10.53 -7.48 -19.04
N SER A 45 9.33 -7.09 -18.58
CA SER A 45 8.95 -6.09 -17.57
C SER A 45 8.24 -6.72 -16.38
N TYR A 46 9.00 -6.88 -15.33
CA TYR A 46 8.82 -6.05 -14.14
C TYR A 46 10.25 -5.91 -13.65
N THR A 47 11.01 -5.07 -14.35
CA THR A 47 12.44 -4.85 -14.07
C THR A 47 12.62 -4.18 -12.72
N GLU A 48 11.68 -3.36 -12.28
CA GLU A 48 11.93 -2.58 -11.07
C GLU A 48 11.94 -3.40 -9.77
N PHE A 49 11.30 -4.57 -9.72
CA PHE A 49 11.25 -5.34 -8.47
C PHE A 49 12.50 -6.17 -8.21
N ASN A 50 13.20 -6.58 -9.27
CA ASN A 50 14.42 -7.37 -9.17
C ASN A 50 15.68 -6.55 -9.47
N ASP A 51 15.61 -5.51 -10.32
CA ASP A 51 16.75 -4.64 -10.66
C ASP A 51 17.10 -3.65 -9.53
N TYR A 52 16.19 -3.40 -8.58
CA TYR A 52 16.39 -2.30 -7.63
C TYR A 52 16.90 -2.72 -6.27
N MET A 53 16.79 -4.01 -5.96
CA MET A 53 17.46 -4.61 -4.81
C MET A 53 18.99 -4.77 -5.03
N GLU A 54 19.53 -4.29 -6.15
CA GLU A 54 20.86 -4.59 -6.69
C GLU A 54 21.97 -3.60 -6.28
N ASN A 55 21.87 -2.88 -5.16
CA ASN A 55 22.99 -2.03 -4.72
C ASN A 55 23.20 -1.97 -3.20
N PRO A 56 24.29 -2.56 -2.65
CA PRO A 56 24.65 -2.48 -1.23
C PRO A 56 25.07 -1.08 -0.77
N GLU A 57 25.53 -0.21 -1.67
CA GLU A 57 25.95 1.14 -1.30
C GLU A 57 24.77 2.14 -1.28
N LYS A 58 23.56 1.70 -1.70
CA LYS A 58 22.39 2.58 -1.97
C LYS A 58 21.04 1.96 -1.62
N SER A 59 21.02 0.97 -0.73
CA SER A 59 19.81 0.43 -0.11
C SER A 59 20.09 0.12 1.36
N THR A 60 19.08 0.17 2.22
CA THR A 60 19.29 0.10 3.68
C THR A 60 19.14 -1.30 4.25
N GLY A 61 19.25 -2.32 3.40
CA GLY A 61 18.97 -3.70 3.76
C GLY A 61 17.47 -4.00 3.84
N LEU A 62 17.15 -5.25 4.17
CA LEU A 62 15.76 -5.69 4.34
C LEU A 62 15.24 -5.32 5.74
N PHE A 63 13.96 -4.99 5.82
CA PHE A 63 13.21 -4.80 7.07
C PHE A 63 11.86 -5.51 7.02
N THR A 64 11.25 -5.71 8.19
CA THR A 64 10.02 -6.52 8.36
C THR A 64 9.00 -5.81 9.26
N ALA A 65 7.92 -6.52 9.58
CA ALA A 65 6.92 -6.08 10.55
C ALA A 65 7.51 -5.77 11.94
N THR A 66 8.58 -6.46 12.34
CA THR A 66 9.13 -6.40 13.70
C THR A 66 10.54 -5.83 13.76
N ASP A 67 11.30 -5.95 12.67
CA ASP A 67 12.73 -5.65 12.65
C ASP A 67 13.03 -4.52 11.68
N ASP A 68 13.80 -3.53 12.14
CA ASP A 68 14.30 -2.42 11.30
C ASP A 68 15.39 -2.88 10.33
N TYR A 69 16.10 -3.96 10.68
CA TYR A 69 17.12 -4.61 9.85
C TYR A 69 17.03 -6.12 10.04
N VAL A 70 17.14 -6.86 8.93
CA VAL A 70 17.07 -8.33 8.90
C VAL A 70 18.49 -8.89 8.84
N ASP A 71 18.84 -9.71 9.82
CA ASP A 71 20.09 -10.47 9.83
C ASP A 71 20.01 -11.74 8.98
N GLU A 72 21.13 -12.45 8.83
CA GLU A 72 21.21 -13.66 8.00
C GLU A 72 20.25 -14.77 8.46
N GLU A 73 20.03 -14.91 9.76
CA GLU A 73 19.09 -15.90 10.32
C GLU A 73 17.66 -15.56 9.91
N MET A 74 17.26 -14.30 10.04
CA MET A 74 15.93 -13.84 9.66
C MET A 74 15.74 -13.84 8.14
N VAL A 75 16.78 -13.56 7.33
CA VAL A 75 16.73 -13.74 5.87
C VAL A 75 16.39 -15.18 5.51
N ASN A 76 17.09 -16.15 6.12
CA ASN A 76 16.84 -17.58 5.89
C ASN A 76 15.43 -17.99 6.32
N LYS A 77 14.93 -17.44 7.44
CA LYS A 77 13.54 -17.64 7.86
C LYS A 77 12.55 -17.10 6.84
N MET A 78 12.74 -15.87 6.36
CA MET A 78 11.87 -15.27 5.35
C MET A 78 11.90 -16.06 4.04
N LYS A 79 13.08 -16.49 3.57
CA LYS A 79 13.22 -17.37 2.41
C LYS A 79 12.35 -18.62 2.54
N ASN A 80 12.43 -19.31 3.68
CA ASN A 80 11.63 -20.51 3.93
C ASN A 80 10.13 -20.23 3.91
N LEU A 81 9.70 -19.11 4.51
CA LEU A 81 8.29 -18.71 4.51
C LEU A 81 7.78 -18.40 3.09
N PHE A 82 8.56 -17.68 2.27
CA PHE A 82 8.19 -17.40 0.88
C PHE A 82 8.19 -18.67 0.01
N ALA A 83 9.13 -19.58 0.21
CA ALA A 83 9.16 -20.87 -0.48
C ALA A 83 7.97 -21.77 -0.09
N GLU A 84 7.60 -21.77 1.18
CA GLU A 84 6.40 -22.47 1.67
C GLU A 84 5.12 -21.86 1.08
N ALA A 85 4.98 -20.54 1.10
CA ALA A 85 3.85 -19.86 0.48
C ALA A 85 3.74 -20.18 -1.03
N GLN A 86 4.87 -20.22 -1.74
CA GLN A 86 4.89 -20.60 -3.15
C GLN A 86 4.41 -22.06 -3.35
N LYS A 87 4.89 -23.00 -2.52
CA LYS A 87 4.44 -24.40 -2.54
C LYS A 87 2.94 -24.51 -2.24
N ASN A 88 2.43 -23.67 -1.36
CA ASN A 88 1.01 -23.54 -1.03
C ASN A 88 0.20 -22.81 -2.11
N GLN A 89 0.82 -22.50 -3.24
CA GLN A 89 0.23 -21.88 -4.43
C GLN A 89 -0.30 -20.46 -4.17
N SER A 90 0.25 -19.81 -3.14
CA SER A 90 -0.06 -18.43 -2.80
C SER A 90 0.46 -17.45 -3.84
N THR A 91 -0.08 -16.24 -3.82
CA THR A 91 0.35 -15.15 -4.69
C THR A 91 1.50 -14.38 -4.03
N LEU A 92 2.52 -14.02 -4.81
CA LEU A 92 3.49 -13.00 -4.42
C LEU A 92 2.98 -11.63 -4.83
N TRP A 93 2.66 -10.79 -3.85
CA TRP A 93 2.31 -9.38 -4.07
C TRP A 93 3.54 -8.49 -3.96
N GLN A 94 3.60 -7.52 -4.85
CA GLN A 94 4.73 -6.61 -5.03
C GLN A 94 4.19 -5.19 -5.01
N ASP A 95 4.41 -4.49 -3.90
CA ASP A 95 4.00 -3.09 -3.73
C ASP A 95 5.22 -2.18 -3.82
N VAL A 96 5.06 -1.01 -4.45
CA VAL A 96 6.10 0.02 -4.56
C VAL A 96 5.54 1.35 -4.07
N PHE A 97 6.15 1.90 -3.03
CA PHE A 97 5.89 3.25 -2.55
C PHE A 97 6.99 4.16 -3.09
N SER A 98 6.65 5.09 -3.98
CA SER A 98 7.60 6.05 -4.55
C SER A 98 7.27 7.46 -4.10
N PHE A 99 8.30 8.27 -3.85
CA PHE A 99 8.18 9.61 -3.28
C PHE A 99 8.73 10.64 -4.25
N ASP A 100 8.12 11.82 -4.28
CA ASP A 100 8.79 12.99 -4.84
C ASP A 100 9.86 13.45 -3.83
N ASN A 101 11.11 13.59 -4.27
CA ASN A 101 12.21 13.92 -3.36
C ASN A 101 12.05 15.34 -2.76
N GLU A 102 11.47 16.30 -3.48
CA GLU A 102 11.20 17.63 -2.91
C GLU A 102 10.11 17.56 -1.85
N PHE A 103 9.07 16.72 -2.04
CA PHE A 103 8.09 16.43 -0.99
C PHE A 103 8.76 15.86 0.29
N LEU A 104 9.71 14.93 0.16
CA LEU A 104 10.44 14.42 1.32
C LEU A 104 11.27 15.50 2.04
N ILE A 105 11.86 16.43 1.28
CA ILE A 105 12.60 17.57 1.84
C ILE A 105 11.66 18.54 2.56
N GLU A 106 10.53 18.89 1.94
CA GLU A 106 9.52 19.80 2.50
C GLU A 106 8.95 19.30 3.83
N GLU A 107 8.72 18.00 3.94
CA GLU A 107 8.22 17.35 5.16
C GLU A 107 9.34 17.04 6.18
N GLY A 108 10.59 17.42 5.90
CA GLY A 108 11.73 17.23 6.79
C GLY A 108 12.14 15.76 6.98
N LEU A 109 11.82 14.92 5.99
CA LEU A 109 12.15 13.48 5.97
C LEU A 109 13.45 13.20 5.22
N LEU A 110 13.83 14.06 4.27
CA LEU A 110 15.07 13.98 3.53
C LEU A 110 15.87 15.26 3.74
N ASP A 111 17.08 15.15 4.26
CA ASP A 111 17.98 16.29 4.39
C ASP A 111 18.60 16.64 3.02
N LYS A 112 18.30 17.84 2.53
CA LYS A 112 18.73 18.31 1.20
C LYS A 112 20.25 18.39 1.01
N HIS A 113 21.01 18.57 2.10
CA HIS A 113 22.45 18.80 2.04
C HIS A 113 23.25 17.50 2.17
N THR A 114 22.81 16.62 3.07
CA THR A 114 23.46 15.35 3.40
C THR A 114 22.89 14.18 2.62
N GLY A 115 21.65 14.29 2.10
CA GLY A 115 20.92 13.18 1.49
C GLY A 115 20.39 12.16 2.49
N ASN A 116 20.47 12.44 3.79
CA ASN A 116 20.04 11.52 4.84
C ASN A 116 18.51 11.46 4.91
N LEU A 117 17.96 10.26 4.81
CA LEU A 117 16.53 9.98 4.95
C LEU A 117 16.20 9.56 6.40
N ASP A 118 15.06 10.00 6.91
CA ASP A 118 14.45 9.48 8.14
C ASP A 118 13.81 8.10 7.87
N GLU A 119 14.68 7.10 7.69
CA GLU A 119 14.29 5.73 7.34
C GLU A 119 13.33 5.13 8.36
N LYS A 120 13.49 5.45 9.65
CA LYS A 120 12.63 4.94 10.72
C LYS A 120 11.17 5.37 10.53
N LYS A 121 10.93 6.62 10.15
CA LYS A 121 9.56 7.07 9.84
C LYS A 121 9.00 6.37 8.61
N ILE A 122 9.80 6.17 7.58
CA ILE A 122 9.39 5.45 6.37
C ILE A 122 9.03 4.00 6.71
N GLN A 123 9.91 3.29 7.41
CA GLN A 123 9.69 1.91 7.87
C GLN A 123 8.40 1.80 8.70
N GLN A 124 8.18 2.71 9.64
CA GLN A 124 6.97 2.73 10.46
C GLN A 124 5.70 2.98 9.62
N ALA A 125 5.76 3.90 8.65
CA ALA A 125 4.64 4.16 7.75
C ALA A 125 4.32 2.93 6.87
N ILE A 126 5.34 2.19 6.40
CA ILE A 126 5.17 0.93 5.68
C ILE A 126 4.51 -0.14 6.55
N ARG A 127 4.96 -0.30 7.81
CA ARG A 127 4.35 -1.26 8.77
C ARG A 127 2.85 -1.02 8.94
N VAL A 128 2.46 0.24 9.18
CA VAL A 128 1.04 0.61 9.32
C VAL A 128 0.25 0.36 8.02
N ALA A 129 0.85 0.64 6.85
CA ALA A 129 0.21 0.39 5.57
C ALA A 129 0.00 -1.12 5.31
N MET A 130 1.00 -1.94 5.63
CA MET A 130 0.93 -3.40 5.46
C MET A 130 -0.02 -4.07 6.44
N GLU A 131 -0.11 -3.57 7.68
CA GLU A 131 -1.13 -4.01 8.63
C GLU A 131 -2.54 -3.72 8.09
N ASP A 132 -2.80 -2.51 7.58
CA ASP A 132 -4.09 -2.15 6.96
C ASP A 132 -4.41 -3.03 5.74
N LYS A 133 -3.40 -3.33 4.90
CA LYS A 133 -3.54 -4.26 3.77
C LYS A 133 -4.03 -5.62 4.25
N PHE A 134 -3.35 -6.20 5.24
CA PHE A 134 -3.66 -7.55 5.71
C PHE A 134 -5.02 -7.62 6.40
N VAL A 135 -5.41 -6.60 7.17
CA VAL A 135 -6.76 -6.54 7.75
C VAL A 135 -7.83 -6.48 6.66
N LYS A 136 -7.64 -5.69 5.59
CA LYS A 136 -8.66 -5.50 4.53
C LYS A 136 -8.76 -6.61 3.50
N GLU A 137 -7.69 -7.40 3.38
CA GLU A 137 -7.63 -8.57 2.52
C GLU A 137 -7.85 -9.89 3.27
N ASP A 138 -8.22 -9.79 4.56
CA ASP A 138 -8.51 -10.91 5.46
C ASP A 138 -7.29 -11.86 5.61
N LEU A 139 -6.09 -11.28 5.67
CA LEU A 139 -4.79 -11.96 5.77
C LEU A 139 -4.14 -11.83 7.16
N THR A 140 -4.86 -11.30 8.15
CA THR A 140 -4.35 -11.15 9.52
C THR A 140 -3.91 -12.50 10.08
N GLY A 141 -2.66 -12.60 10.54
CA GLY A 141 -2.09 -13.83 11.10
C GLY A 141 -1.48 -14.81 10.08
N GLN A 142 -1.68 -14.59 8.77
CA GLN A 142 -1.09 -15.41 7.70
C GLN A 142 -0.21 -14.62 6.72
N GLY A 143 -0.29 -13.29 6.76
CA GLY A 143 0.50 -12.42 5.88
C GLY A 143 1.95 -12.32 6.33
N VAL A 144 2.88 -12.55 5.40
CA VAL A 144 4.33 -12.37 5.59
C VAL A 144 4.82 -11.36 4.58
N TRP A 145 5.73 -10.47 4.99
CA TRP A 145 6.32 -9.50 4.08
C TRP A 145 7.74 -9.10 4.48
N THR A 146 8.47 -8.64 3.48
CA THR A 146 9.79 -8.02 3.60
C THR A 146 9.84 -6.79 2.72
N ALA A 147 10.59 -5.77 3.11
CA ALA A 147 10.73 -4.54 2.35
C ALA A 147 12.15 -4.01 2.37
N SER A 148 12.45 -3.10 1.44
CA SER A 148 13.73 -2.41 1.33
C SER A 148 13.53 -0.99 0.82
N ILE A 149 14.36 -0.07 1.30
CA ILE A 149 14.41 1.32 0.82
C ILE A 149 15.53 1.44 -0.19
N HIS A 150 15.24 2.06 -1.33
CA HIS A 150 16.18 2.21 -2.44
C HIS A 150 16.36 3.69 -2.81
N TYR A 151 17.62 4.05 -3.05
CA TYR A 151 18.07 5.40 -3.39
C TYR A 151 18.59 5.52 -4.84
N ASN A 152 18.52 4.43 -5.60
CA ASN A 152 19.25 4.23 -6.85
C ASN A 152 18.53 4.76 -8.11
N THR A 153 17.50 5.60 -7.96
CA THR A 153 16.81 6.27 -9.10
C THR A 153 16.43 7.71 -8.85
N ASP A 154 15.80 8.33 -9.85
CA ASP A 154 15.27 9.70 -9.82
C ASP A 154 14.54 10.01 -8.50
N ASN A 155 13.83 9.02 -7.93
CA ASN A 155 13.02 9.17 -6.72
C ASN A 155 13.29 8.04 -5.72
N ILE A 156 13.42 8.40 -4.44
CA ILE A 156 13.48 7.41 -3.36
C ILE A 156 12.18 6.60 -3.35
N HIS A 157 12.30 5.30 -3.11
CA HIS A 157 11.15 4.41 -3.10
C HIS A 157 11.38 3.17 -2.22
N VAL A 158 10.30 2.50 -1.87
CA VAL A 158 10.29 1.28 -1.05
C VAL A 158 9.65 0.16 -1.84
N HIS A 159 10.35 -0.97 -1.95
CA HIS A 159 9.77 -2.22 -2.43
C HIS A 159 9.26 -3.03 -1.27
N VAL A 160 8.06 -3.59 -1.40
CA VAL A 160 7.48 -4.51 -0.43
C VAL A 160 7.06 -5.79 -1.15
N ALA A 161 7.64 -6.90 -0.74
CA ALA A 161 7.21 -8.25 -1.14
C ALA A 161 6.30 -8.80 -0.06
N SER A 162 5.14 -9.32 -0.42
CA SER A 162 4.25 -9.97 0.55
C SER A 162 3.59 -11.22 0.00
N VAL A 163 3.34 -12.19 0.87
CA VAL A 163 2.67 -13.45 0.57
C VAL A 163 1.67 -13.76 1.68
N GLU A 164 0.76 -14.68 1.40
CA GLU A 164 -0.05 -15.37 2.40
C GLU A 164 0.48 -16.80 2.58
N MET A 165 0.53 -17.30 3.81
CA MET A 165 1.02 -18.67 4.06
C MET A 165 0.08 -19.75 3.54
N GLU A 166 -1.22 -19.53 3.63
CA GLU A 166 -2.24 -20.38 3.04
C GLU A 166 -2.99 -19.62 1.95
N ASN A 167 -3.15 -20.23 0.77
CA ASN A 167 -3.83 -19.58 -0.34
C ASN A 167 -5.33 -19.46 -0.08
N THR A 168 -5.78 -18.25 0.21
CA THR A 168 -7.21 -17.94 0.41
C THR A 168 -7.90 -17.45 -0.85
N LYS A 169 -7.15 -17.21 -1.94
CA LYS A 169 -7.69 -16.63 -3.17
C LYS A 169 -8.25 -17.71 -4.07
N GLU A 170 -9.39 -17.40 -4.68
CA GLU A 170 -9.99 -18.26 -5.70
C GLU A 170 -9.00 -18.54 -6.84
N ARG A 171 -8.90 -19.80 -7.23
CA ARG A 171 -8.06 -20.24 -8.34
C ARG A 171 -8.89 -20.34 -9.61
N VAL A 172 -8.33 -19.85 -10.71
CA VAL A 172 -8.95 -19.87 -12.03
C VAL A 172 -8.02 -20.53 -13.03
N PHE A 173 -8.58 -21.43 -13.85
CA PHE A 173 -7.85 -22.03 -14.96
C PHE A 173 -7.80 -21.05 -16.13
N ARG A 174 -6.62 -20.52 -16.45
CA ARG A 174 -6.46 -19.51 -17.50
C ARG A 174 -5.10 -19.62 -18.17
N GLU A 175 -5.00 -19.02 -19.35
CA GLU A 175 -3.74 -18.93 -20.06
C GLU A 175 -2.70 -18.15 -19.24
N VAL A 176 -1.49 -18.70 -19.16
CA VAL A 176 -0.33 -18.04 -18.58
C VAL A 176 0.11 -16.94 -19.54
N LYS A 177 0.24 -15.73 -19.01
CA LYS A 177 0.69 -14.57 -19.78
C LYS A 177 2.08 -14.16 -19.33
N THR A 178 2.93 -13.84 -20.29
CA THR A 178 4.28 -13.33 -20.06
C THR A 178 4.38 -11.92 -20.61
N PHE A 179 5.11 -11.05 -19.92
CA PHE A 179 5.36 -9.71 -20.43
C PHE A 179 6.37 -9.76 -21.58
N ASN A 180 6.01 -9.17 -22.71
CA ASN A 180 6.89 -8.98 -23.85
C ASN A 180 7.45 -7.54 -23.84
N LYS A 181 8.78 -7.43 -23.74
CA LYS A 181 9.51 -6.14 -23.73
C LYS A 181 9.26 -5.28 -24.95
N ASN A 182 9.22 -5.92 -26.10
CA ASN A 182 9.22 -5.23 -27.39
C ASN A 182 7.85 -4.59 -27.62
N THR A 183 6.79 -5.27 -27.21
CA THR A 183 5.41 -4.81 -27.35
C THR A 183 4.89 -4.08 -26.11
N GLN A 184 5.68 -4.07 -25.02
CA GLN A 184 5.31 -3.55 -23.70
C GLN A 184 3.96 -4.09 -23.20
N SER A 185 3.66 -5.36 -23.47
CA SER A 185 2.36 -5.95 -23.21
C SER A 185 2.44 -7.38 -22.70
N TYR A 186 1.39 -7.84 -22.02
CA TYR A 186 1.25 -9.24 -21.59
C TYR A 186 0.66 -10.08 -22.71
N GLU A 187 1.46 -11.02 -23.22
CA GLU A 187 1.09 -11.92 -24.30
C GLU A 187 0.84 -13.33 -23.76
N GLY A 188 -0.13 -14.03 -24.37
CA GLY A 188 -0.46 -15.41 -24.04
C GLY A 188 0.65 -16.35 -24.47
N THR A 189 0.98 -17.32 -23.62
CA THR A 189 2.02 -18.32 -23.91
C THR A 189 1.49 -19.57 -24.61
N GLY A 190 0.17 -19.68 -24.80
CA GLY A 190 -0.51 -20.92 -25.21
C GLY A 190 -0.59 -22.00 -24.11
N LYS A 191 0.04 -21.79 -22.95
CA LYS A 191 -0.01 -22.70 -21.80
C LYS A 191 -1.11 -22.28 -20.84
N PHE A 192 -1.86 -23.24 -20.32
CA PHE A 192 -2.93 -23.00 -19.35
C PHE A 192 -2.58 -23.60 -18.00
N ASP A 193 -2.90 -22.88 -16.92
CA ASP A 193 -2.62 -23.30 -15.57
C ASP A 193 -3.64 -22.72 -14.58
N TRP A 194 -3.76 -23.35 -13.41
CA TRP A 194 -4.58 -22.90 -12.30
C TRP A 194 -3.86 -21.81 -11.51
N GLN A 195 -4.29 -20.56 -11.70
CA GLN A 195 -3.69 -19.38 -11.08
C GLN A 195 -4.61 -18.74 -10.05
N SER A 196 -4.06 -18.30 -8.93
CA SER A 196 -4.79 -17.57 -7.88
C SER A 196 -5.16 -16.15 -8.35
N LYS A 197 -6.33 -15.65 -7.94
CA LYS A 197 -6.71 -14.25 -8.15
C LYS A 197 -5.86 -13.33 -7.28
N GLY A 198 -4.76 -12.84 -7.85
CA GLY A 198 -3.79 -12.02 -7.12
C GLY A 198 -4.07 -10.51 -7.05
N ARG A 199 -5.10 -9.98 -7.72
CA ARG A 199 -5.34 -8.52 -7.74
C ARG A 199 -5.88 -8.05 -6.38
N ILE A 200 -5.16 -7.12 -5.74
CA ILE A 200 -5.62 -6.43 -4.52
C ILE A 200 -6.75 -5.45 -4.86
N LYS A 201 -7.72 -5.29 -3.95
CA LYS A 201 -8.87 -4.39 -4.14
C LYS A 201 -8.38 -2.94 -4.15
N GLN A 202 -8.89 -2.11 -5.07
CA GLN A 202 -8.48 -0.69 -5.14
C GLN A 202 -8.70 0.06 -3.82
N LYS A 203 -9.85 -0.19 -3.16
CA LYS A 203 -10.16 0.37 -1.82
C LYS A 203 -9.14 0.02 -0.74
N THR A 204 -8.42 -1.09 -0.90
CA THR A 204 -7.34 -1.50 -0.01
C THR A 204 -6.11 -0.67 -0.31
N LEU A 205 -5.70 -0.56 -1.57
CA LEU A 205 -4.56 0.27 -1.99
C LEU A 205 -4.75 1.75 -1.60
N ASP A 206 -5.95 2.30 -1.80
CA ASP A 206 -6.27 3.68 -1.42
C ASP A 206 -6.15 3.89 0.10
N SER A 207 -6.56 2.89 0.87
CA SER A 207 -6.46 2.89 2.33
C SER A 207 -5.02 2.76 2.82
N MET A 208 -4.25 1.84 2.24
CA MET A 208 -2.82 1.69 2.49
C MET A 208 -2.10 3.02 2.24
N LYS A 209 -2.34 3.64 1.08
CA LYS A 209 -1.75 4.94 0.73
C LYS A 209 -2.13 6.03 1.73
N SER A 210 -3.40 6.07 2.16
CA SER A 210 -3.87 7.04 3.14
C SER A 210 -3.22 6.83 4.52
N LYS A 211 -3.18 5.59 5.00
CA LYS A 211 -2.55 5.21 6.26
C LYS A 211 -1.06 5.52 6.26
N PHE A 212 -0.37 5.13 5.19
CA PHE A 212 1.04 5.46 4.96
C PHE A 212 1.28 6.97 5.07
N ALA A 213 0.56 7.77 4.28
CA ALA A 213 0.77 9.23 4.24
C ALA A 213 0.45 9.91 5.57
N ASN A 214 -0.58 9.47 6.28
CA ASN A 214 -0.98 10.05 7.56
C ASN A 214 0.04 9.74 8.67
N THR A 215 0.58 8.52 8.68
CA THR A 215 1.65 8.12 9.61
C THR A 215 2.94 8.86 9.30
N LEU A 216 3.28 9.02 8.02
CA LEU A 216 4.55 9.61 7.61
C LEU A 216 4.69 11.10 7.96
N ILE A 217 3.59 11.85 7.83
CA ILE A 217 3.59 13.33 7.93
C ILE A 217 3.07 13.80 9.31
N ASP A 218 2.80 12.88 10.24
CA ASP A 218 2.04 13.12 11.48
C ASP A 218 0.86 14.08 11.26
N ARG A 219 0.06 13.77 10.23
CA ARG A 219 -1.10 14.58 9.85
C ARG A 219 -2.16 14.62 10.93
N ASN A 220 -2.00 13.97 12.08
CA ASN A 220 -2.94 14.07 13.19
C ASN A 220 -3.13 15.54 13.60
N VAL A 221 -2.07 16.35 13.63
CA VAL A 221 -2.18 17.78 13.95
C VAL A 221 -2.88 18.56 12.85
N SER A 222 -2.49 18.35 11.59
CA SER A 222 -3.11 19.03 10.43
C SER A 222 -4.56 18.59 10.19
N LEU A 223 -4.87 17.31 10.37
CA LEU A 223 -6.22 16.76 10.33
C LEU A 223 -7.03 17.24 11.52
N ALA A 224 -6.48 17.29 12.74
CA ALA A 224 -7.14 17.87 13.90
C ALA A 224 -7.45 19.35 13.64
N LYS A 225 -6.52 20.10 13.03
CA LYS A 225 -6.71 21.51 12.66
C LYS A 225 -7.73 21.68 11.53
N ILE A 226 -7.78 20.80 10.54
CA ILE A 226 -8.84 20.77 9.52
C ILE A 226 -10.19 20.38 10.17
N HIS A 227 -10.20 19.44 11.10
CA HIS A 227 -11.41 19.04 11.84
C HIS A 227 -11.91 20.17 12.75
N GLU A 228 -11.00 20.91 13.36
CA GLU A 228 -11.27 22.10 14.14
C GLU A 228 -11.78 23.22 13.23
N LEU A 229 -11.11 23.54 12.12
CA LEU A 229 -11.54 24.56 11.17
C LEU A 229 -12.88 24.22 10.53
N SER A 230 -13.12 22.96 10.14
CA SER A 230 -14.42 22.51 9.63
C SER A 230 -15.51 22.60 10.70
N ARG A 231 -15.25 22.19 11.95
CA ARG A 231 -16.17 22.42 13.07
C ARG A 231 -16.39 23.91 13.32
N THR A 232 -15.36 24.73 13.28
CA THR A 232 -15.43 26.14 13.65
C THR A 232 -16.07 26.99 12.55
N HIS A 233 -15.87 26.67 11.27
CA HIS A 233 -16.38 27.46 10.15
C HIS A 233 -17.65 26.89 9.52
N LEU A 234 -17.85 25.56 9.48
CA LEU A 234 -19.10 24.98 8.99
C LEU A 234 -20.19 25.02 10.08
N ILE A 235 -19.84 24.76 11.35
CA ILE A 235 -20.83 24.74 12.45
C ILE A 235 -21.11 26.15 12.98
N LYS A 236 -20.15 27.09 13.07
CA LYS A 236 -20.50 28.48 13.48
C LYS A 236 -21.39 29.19 12.47
N ASN A 237 -21.26 28.92 11.17
CA ASN A 237 -22.16 29.50 10.18
C ASN A 237 -23.55 28.84 10.14
N THR A 238 -23.70 27.59 10.63
CA THR A 238 -25.02 26.98 10.83
C THR A 238 -25.65 27.32 12.18
N VAL A 239 -24.85 27.59 13.21
CA VAL A 239 -25.33 27.95 14.56
C VAL A 239 -25.58 29.46 14.71
N ASN A 240 -25.02 30.30 13.82
CA ASN A 240 -25.38 31.72 13.71
C ASN A 240 -26.63 31.98 12.86
N LEU A 241 -27.28 30.95 12.28
CA LEU A 241 -28.70 31.04 11.93
C LEU A 241 -29.46 31.03 13.25
N SER A 242 -29.86 32.21 13.68
CA SER A 242 -30.21 32.52 15.06
C SER A 242 -31.23 31.55 15.67
N LEU A 243 -30.94 31.11 16.89
CA LEU A 243 -31.90 30.53 17.84
C LEU A 243 -33.01 31.51 18.25
N GLU A 244 -33.14 32.66 17.58
CA GLU A 244 -34.11 33.72 17.86
C GLU A 244 -35.33 33.66 16.93
N ASP A 245 -35.24 32.93 15.80
CA ASP A 245 -36.38 32.79 14.90
C ASP A 245 -37.35 31.72 15.42
N GLN A 246 -38.31 32.15 16.25
CA GLN A 246 -39.36 31.29 16.81
C GLN A 246 -40.11 30.49 15.73
N ASN A 247 -40.14 30.99 14.50
CA ASN A 247 -40.80 30.33 13.39
C ASN A 247 -39.96 29.15 12.86
N LEU A 248 -38.64 29.35 12.73
CA LEU A 248 -37.71 28.29 12.35
C LEU A 248 -37.69 27.17 13.40
N CYS A 249 -37.71 27.52 14.69
CA CYS A 249 -37.82 26.54 15.78
C CYS A 249 -39.12 25.74 15.74
N ARG A 250 -40.26 26.34 15.36
CA ARG A 250 -41.51 25.60 15.16
C ARG A 250 -41.41 24.66 13.96
N MET A 251 -40.97 25.16 12.81
CA MET A 251 -40.80 24.35 11.60
C MET A 251 -39.84 23.18 11.81
N TYR A 252 -38.75 23.38 12.55
CA TYR A 252 -37.80 22.33 12.91
C TYR A 252 -38.44 21.27 13.82
N ASN A 253 -39.19 21.67 14.84
CA ASN A 253 -39.86 20.74 15.74
C ASN A 253 -41.00 19.98 15.05
N ASP A 254 -41.74 20.62 14.15
CA ASP A 254 -42.79 19.97 13.37
C ASP A 254 -42.19 18.98 12.36
N LEU A 255 -41.08 19.32 11.72
CA LEU A 255 -40.33 18.38 10.88
C LEU A 255 -39.85 17.18 11.71
N LEU A 256 -39.24 17.39 12.87
CA LEU A 256 -38.77 16.31 13.74
C LEU A 256 -39.89 15.35 14.16
N ARG A 257 -41.13 15.83 14.34
CA ARG A 257 -42.30 15.00 14.66
C ARG A 257 -42.81 14.17 13.49
N THR A 258 -42.54 14.60 12.26
CA THR A 258 -42.94 13.88 11.04
C THR A 258 -41.89 12.89 10.57
N LEU A 259 -40.64 13.04 11.04
CA LEU A 259 -39.57 12.11 10.71
C LEU A 259 -39.70 10.77 11.46
N PRO A 260 -39.24 9.66 10.86
CA PRO A 260 -39.28 8.35 11.50
C PRO A 260 -38.40 8.30 12.76
N ASP A 261 -38.87 7.66 13.82
CA ASP A 261 -38.15 7.55 15.11
C ASP A 261 -36.74 6.92 14.98
N ASN A 262 -36.56 6.02 14.01
CA ASN A 262 -35.30 5.34 13.78
C ASN A 262 -34.27 6.26 13.09
N LYS A 263 -33.50 7.00 13.88
CA LYS A 263 -32.47 7.95 13.41
C LYS A 263 -31.39 7.35 12.49
N LYS A 264 -31.21 6.02 12.46
CA LYS A 264 -30.24 5.36 11.56
C LYS A 264 -30.63 5.48 10.08
N ILE A 265 -31.88 5.83 9.78
CA ILE A 265 -32.39 5.96 8.41
C ILE A 265 -32.36 7.40 7.89
N TRP A 266 -31.95 8.37 8.72
CA TRP A 266 -31.82 9.78 8.37
C TRP A 266 -30.53 10.02 7.58
N GLN A 267 -30.40 9.33 6.46
CA GLN A 267 -29.27 9.48 5.54
C GLN A 267 -29.77 10.07 4.23
N TYR A 268 -28.99 10.99 3.68
CA TYR A 268 -29.25 11.58 2.38
C TYR A 268 -29.32 10.48 1.31
N ASN A 269 -30.25 10.57 0.34
CA ASN A 269 -30.50 9.55 -0.70
C ASN A 269 -31.15 8.21 -0.27
N ARG A 270 -31.70 8.10 0.94
CA ARG A 270 -32.55 6.96 1.34
C ARG A 270 -34.00 7.11 0.86
N LYS A 271 -34.61 6.02 0.38
CA LYS A 271 -36.01 6.01 -0.11
C LYS A 271 -37.01 6.49 0.94
N GLU A 272 -36.78 6.13 2.21
CA GLU A 272 -37.63 6.49 3.33
C GLU A 272 -37.60 8.00 3.64
N MET A 273 -36.60 8.72 3.13
CA MET A 273 -36.43 10.15 3.31
C MET A 273 -36.88 10.96 2.09
N GLU A 274 -37.34 10.33 0.99
CA GLU A 274 -37.83 11.02 -0.22
C GLU A 274 -38.95 12.05 0.05
N PRO A 275 -39.92 11.80 0.95
CA PRO A 275 -40.97 12.78 1.25
C PRO A 275 -40.48 14.05 1.96
N PHE A 276 -39.24 14.06 2.46
CA PHE A 276 -38.66 15.12 3.28
C PHE A 276 -37.49 15.83 2.58
N ARG A 277 -37.25 15.56 1.29
CA ARG A 277 -36.30 16.30 0.44
C ARG A 277 -37.01 17.41 -0.31
#